data_AF-A0A939DT21-F1
#
_entry.id   AF-A0A939DT21-F1
#
_cell.length_a   1.000
_cell.length_b   1.000
_cell.length_c   1.000
_cell.angle_alpha   90.00
_cell.angle_beta   90.00
_cell.angle_gamma   90.00
#
_symmetry.space_group_name_H-M   'P 1'
#
loop_
_entity.id
_entity.type
_entity.pdbx_description
1 polymer ?
#
loop_
_entity_poly.entity_id
_entity_poly.type
_entity_poly.pdbx_seq_one_letter_code
_entity_poly.pdbx_strand_id
1 'polypeptide(L)'
;MNITLTTPAMLFPAISLLLLAYTNRFVTLASIIRNFVDNSDSTHKQIANLRKRIQLIKRMQEAGVASFFLCVLSMLAIYLNYQVAGSWIFGLSLILLLWSLWLSVAEIRISV
;
A
#
# COMPACT_ATOMS: atom_id res chain seq x y z
N MET A 1 0.27 0.65 28.23
CA MET A 1 -0.29 1.78 27.45
C MET A 1 -1.64 1.33 26.91
N ASN A 2 -2.75 2.00 27.25
CA ASN A 2 -4.09 1.62 26.78
C ASN A 2 -4.35 2.32 25.44
N ILE A 3 -4.39 1.55 24.36
CA ILE A 3 -4.82 2.00 23.03
C ILE A 3 -6.34 1.96 22.99
N THR A 4 -6.97 3.10 22.76
CA THR A 4 -8.42 3.21 22.60
C THR A 4 -8.83 2.85 21.17
N LEU A 5 -10.08 2.44 20.98
CA LEU A 5 -10.65 2.17 19.64
C LEU A 5 -10.55 3.36 18.68
N THR A 6 -10.43 4.58 19.21
CA THR A 6 -10.26 5.80 18.42
C THR A 6 -8.90 5.88 17.71
N THR A 7 -7.82 5.32 18.27
CA THR A 7 -6.47 5.43 17.67
C THR A 7 -6.38 4.70 16.32
N PRO A 8 -6.80 3.42 16.20
CA PRO A 8 -6.83 2.76 14.90
C PRO A 8 -7.91 3.34 13.98
N ALA A 9 -9.03 3.85 14.53
CA ALA A 9 -10.14 4.41 13.74
C ALA A 9 -9.72 5.62 12.90
N MET A 10 -8.83 6.46 13.44
CA MET A 10 -8.32 7.64 12.75
C MET A 10 -7.47 7.29 11.51
N LEU A 11 -6.97 6.05 11.40
CA LEU A 11 -6.18 5.60 10.26
C LEU A 11 -7.04 5.13 9.08
N PHE A 12 -8.32 4.79 9.28
CA PHE A 12 -9.19 4.25 8.22
C PHE A 12 -9.32 5.20 7.03
N PRO A 13 -9.61 6.50 7.21
CA PRO A 13 -9.71 7.43 6.09
C PRO A 13 -8.37 7.57 5.34
N ALA A 14 -7.26 7.66 6.08
CA ALA A 14 -5.93 7.80 5.50
C ALA A 14 -5.52 6.58 4.68
N ILE A 15 -5.74 5.37 5.20
CA ILE A 15 -5.44 4.12 4.50
C ILE A 15 -6.33 3.97 3.25
N SER A 16 -7.62 4.30 3.35
CA SER A 16 -8.55 4.27 2.22
C SER A 16 -8.11 5.19 1.08
N LEU A 17 -7.73 6.43 1.40
CA LEU A 17 -7.22 7.40 0.42
C LEU A 17 -5.92 6.93 -0.23
N LEU A 18 -5.04 6.31 0.56
CA LEU A 18 -3.76 5.76 0.08
C LEU A 18 -3.97 4.59 -0.89
N LEU A 19 -4.90 3.68 -0.60
CA LEU A 19 -5.25 2.57 -1.50
C LEU A 19 -5.90 3.07 -2.80
N LEU A 20 -6.74 4.11 -2.73
CA LEU A 20 -7.30 4.77 -3.91
C LEU A 20 -6.19 5.39 -4.77
N ALA A 21 -5.22 6.08 -4.15
CA ALA A 21 -4.08 6.66 -4.85
C ALA A 21 -3.23 5.59 -5.56
N TYR A 22 -2.99 4.43 -4.92
CA TYR A 22 -2.25 3.33 -5.53
C TYR A 22 -3.00 2.71 -6.70
N THR A 23 -4.31 2.53 -6.57
CA THR A 23 -5.18 2.04 -7.65
C THR A 23 -5.14 2.98 -8.85
N ASN A 24 -5.24 4.30 -8.61
CA ASN A 24 -5.15 5.30 -9.66
C ASN A 24 -3.80 5.24 -10.40
N ARG A 25 -2.67 5.17 -9.66
CA ARG A 25 -1.33 5.01 -10.26
C ARG A 25 -1.23 3.73 -11.09
N PHE A 26 -1.74 2.60 -10.59
CA PHE A 26 -1.73 1.33 -11.31
C PHE A 26 -2.49 1.43 -12.64
N VAL A 27 -3.73 1.96 -12.60
CA VAL A 27 -4.58 2.10 -13.80
C VAL A 27 -3.94 3.04 -14.82
N THR A 28 -3.37 4.16 -14.38
CA THR A 28 -2.66 5.09 -15.25
C THR A 28 -1.47 4.42 -15.96
N LEU A 29 -0.60 3.73 -15.23
CA LEU A 29 0.57 3.05 -15.84
C LEU A 29 0.14 1.91 -16.77
N ALA A 30 -0.87 1.13 -16.40
CA ALA A 30 -1.41 0.07 -17.26
C ALA A 30 -2.06 0.64 -18.53
N SER A 31 -2.66 1.82 -18.47
CA SER A 31 -3.15 2.55 -19.65
C SER A 31 -2.00 2.98 -20.57
N ILE A 32 -0.94 3.58 -20.00
CA ILE A 32 0.25 4.01 -20.77
C ILE A 32 0.89 2.82 -21.50
N ILE A 33 1.07 1.68 -20.83
CA ILE A 33 1.64 0.47 -21.47
C ILE A 33 0.80 0.01 -22.67
N ARG A 34 -0.54 0.09 -22.57
CA ARG A 34 -1.45 -0.32 -23.65
C ARG A 34 -1.47 0.65 -24.85
N ASN A 35 -1.05 1.89 -24.66
CA ASN A 35 -1.01 2.91 -25.72
C ASN A 35 0.28 2.89 -26.54
N PHE A 36 1.28 2.05 -26.20
CA PHE A 36 2.44 1.85 -27.07
C PHE A 36 2.04 1.03 -28.29
N VAL A 37 2.24 1.61 -29.49
CA VAL A 37 1.89 1.00 -30.79
C VAL A 37 3.14 0.55 -31.56
N ASP A 38 4.30 1.11 -31.25
CA ASP A 38 5.56 0.86 -31.98
C ASP A 38 6.43 -0.22 -31.31
N ASN A 39 7.21 -0.95 -32.12
CA ASN A 39 8.05 -2.08 -31.68
C ASN A 39 9.54 -1.72 -31.55
N SER A 40 9.88 -0.43 -31.45
CA SER A 40 11.26 0.03 -31.28
C SER A 40 11.91 -0.46 -29.97
N ASP A 41 13.25 -0.60 -29.97
CA ASP A 41 14.03 -0.98 -28.79
C ASP A 41 13.88 0.01 -27.63
N SER A 42 13.68 1.30 -27.94
CA SER A 42 13.39 2.35 -26.96
C SER A 42 12.03 2.13 -26.27
N THR A 43 11.01 1.74 -27.04
CA THR A 43 9.68 1.39 -26.52
C THR A 43 9.74 0.18 -25.61
N HIS A 44 10.49 -0.86 -25.97
CA HIS A 44 10.69 -2.03 -25.12
C HIS A 44 11.31 -1.68 -23.76
N LYS A 45 12.33 -0.80 -23.75
CA LYS A 45 12.95 -0.32 -22.51
C LYS A 45 11.98 0.48 -21.63
N GLN A 46 11.13 1.32 -22.24
CA GLN A 46 10.10 2.08 -21.51
C GLN A 46 9.04 1.15 -20.90
N ILE A 47 8.52 0.19 -21.68
CA ILE A 47 7.55 -0.80 -21.20
C ILE A 47 8.16 -1.62 -20.05
N ALA A 48 9.43 -2.03 -20.14
CA ALA A 48 10.10 -2.76 -19.07
C ALA A 48 10.17 -1.93 -17.77
N ASN A 49 10.50 -0.64 -17.86
CA ASN A 49 10.49 0.28 -16.70
C ASN A 49 9.08 0.41 -16.10
N LEU A 50 8.06 0.64 -16.93
CA LEU A 50 6.67 0.76 -16.49
C LEU A 50 6.15 -0.53 -15.83
N ARG A 51 6.52 -1.71 -16.36
CA ARG A 51 6.19 -3.01 -15.73
C ARG A 51 6.84 -3.16 -14.36
N LYS A 52 8.11 -2.73 -14.21
CA LYS A 52 8.80 -2.73 -12.91
C LYS A 52 8.08 -1.83 -11.90
N ARG A 53 7.64 -0.64 -12.31
CA ARG A 53 6.84 0.27 -11.48
C ARG A 53 5.50 -0.34 -11.07
N ILE A 54 4.79 -0.97 -12.02
CA ILE A 54 3.55 -1.70 -11.72
C ILE A 54 3.78 -2.78 -10.66
N GLN A 55 4.89 -3.53 -10.74
CA GLN A 55 5.17 -4.57 -9.75
C GLN A 55 5.45 -4.00 -8.36
N LEU A 56 6.06 -2.82 -8.27
CA LEU A 56 6.21 -2.12 -6.99
C LEU A 56 4.86 -1.65 -6.44
N ILE A 57 3.99 -1.05 -7.27
CA ILE A 57 2.65 -0.62 -6.84
C ILE A 57 1.84 -1.79 -6.32
N LYS A 58 1.90 -2.96 -6.98
CA LYS A 58 1.26 -4.19 -6.47
C LYS A 58 1.74 -4.56 -5.08
N ARG A 59 3.06 -4.57 -4.85
CA ARG A 59 3.66 -4.87 -3.53
C ARG A 59 3.31 -3.82 -2.47
N MET A 60 3.26 -2.54 -2.85
CA MET A 60 2.81 -1.45 -1.97
C MET A 60 1.37 -1.70 -1.52
N GLN A 61 0.49 -2.05 -2.45
CA GLN A 61 -0.92 -2.27 -2.20
C GLN A 61 -1.16 -3.54 -1.37
N GLU A 62 -0.45 -4.64 -1.66
CA GLU A 62 -0.49 -5.86 -0.84
C GLU A 62 -0.11 -5.59 0.62
N ALA A 63 1.00 -4.89 0.85
CA ALA A 63 1.43 -4.52 2.20
C ALA A 63 0.46 -3.55 2.89
N GLY A 64 -0.09 -2.58 2.15
CA GLY A 64 -1.09 -1.63 2.66
C GLY A 64 -2.40 -2.30 3.06
N VAL A 65 -2.90 -3.23 2.24
CA VAL A 65 -4.09 -4.04 2.53
C VAL A 65 -3.84 -4.99 3.70
N ALA A 66 -2.68 -5.63 3.77
CA ALA A 66 -2.31 -6.48 4.91
C ALA A 66 -2.24 -5.69 6.22
N SER A 67 -1.65 -4.49 6.19
CA SER A 67 -1.69 -3.56 7.32
C SER A 67 -3.13 -3.22 7.72
N PHE A 68 -3.98 -2.87 6.75
CA PHE A 68 -5.38 -2.54 7.02
C PHE A 68 -6.14 -3.69 7.68
N PHE A 69 -5.95 -4.90 7.17
CA PHE A 69 -6.54 -6.11 7.74
C PHE A 69 -6.11 -6.34 9.19
N LEU A 70 -4.81 -6.22 9.49
CA LEU A 70 -4.31 -6.32 10.87
C LEU A 70 -4.85 -5.20 11.76
N CYS A 71 -5.01 -3.98 11.24
CA CYS A 71 -5.61 -2.87 11.96
C CYS A 71 -7.07 -3.18 12.37
N VAL A 72 -7.87 -3.74 11.47
CA VAL A 72 -9.23 -4.22 11.77
C VAL A 72 -9.21 -5.34 12.82
N LEU A 73 -8.28 -6.31 12.69
CA LEU A 73 -8.13 -7.39 13.67
C LEU A 73 -7.74 -6.88 15.07
N SER A 74 -6.88 -5.86 15.13
CA SER A 74 -6.53 -5.17 16.37
C SER A 74 -7.76 -4.51 17.00
N MET A 75 -8.58 -3.82 16.22
CA MET A 75 -9.82 -3.21 16.73
C MET A 75 -10.78 -4.26 17.28
N LEU A 76 -10.91 -5.41 16.60
CA LEU A 76 -11.72 -6.52 17.08
C LEU A 76 -11.18 -7.09 18.40
N ALA A 77 -9.86 -7.25 18.53
CA ALA A 77 -9.23 -7.71 19.78
C ALA A 77 -9.47 -6.73 20.94
N ILE A 78 -9.31 -5.41 20.71
CA ILE A 78 -9.59 -4.37 21.71
C ILE A 78 -11.06 -4.38 22.09
N TYR A 79 -11.97 -4.53 21.12
CA TYR A 79 -13.41 -4.63 21.36
C TYR A 79 -13.77 -5.83 22.26
N LEU A 80 -13.06 -6.95 22.10
CA LEU A 80 -13.20 -8.15 22.95
C LEU A 80 -12.44 -8.07 24.28
N ASN A 81 -11.94 -6.90 24.68
CA ASN A 81 -11.12 -6.65 25.89
C ASN A 81 -9.72 -7.30 25.90
N TYR A 82 -9.22 -7.82 24.77
CA TYR A 82 -7.86 -8.35 24.64
C TYR A 82 -6.83 -7.23 24.36
N GLN A 83 -6.64 -6.32 25.31
CA GLN A 83 -5.86 -5.10 25.15
C GLN A 83 -4.39 -5.35 24.73
N VAL A 84 -3.72 -6.33 25.34
CA VAL A 84 -2.31 -6.64 25.05
C VAL A 84 -2.15 -7.19 23.65
N ALA A 85 -2.98 -8.17 23.26
CA ALA A 85 -2.94 -8.75 21.92
C ALA A 85 -3.27 -7.71 20.84
N GLY A 86 -4.31 -6.90 21.06
CA GLY A 86 -4.67 -5.80 20.16
C GLY A 86 -3.52 -4.82 19.97
N SER A 87 -2.83 -4.42 21.05
CA SER A 87 -1.67 -3.51 20.95
C SER A 87 -0.52 -4.07 20.11
N TRP A 88 -0.21 -5.37 20.22
CA TRP A 88 0.83 -6.01 19.41
C TRP A 88 0.44 -6.11 17.94
N ILE A 89 -0.81 -6.51 17.66
CA ILE A 89 -1.35 -6.59 16.29
C ILE A 89 -1.37 -5.20 15.65
N PHE A 90 -1.74 -4.17 16.41
CA PHE A 90 -1.68 -2.78 15.95
C PHE A 90 -0.26 -2.36 15.58
N GLY A 91 0.72 -2.64 16.44
CA GLY A 91 2.13 -2.36 16.16
C GLY A 91 2.61 -3.04 14.87
N LEU A 92 2.25 -4.31 14.67
CA LEU A 92 2.59 -5.04 13.45
C LEU A 92 1.94 -4.42 12.20
N SER A 93 0.69 -3.96 12.31
CA SER A 93 0.01 -3.26 11.20
C SER A 93 0.79 -2.00 10.78
N LEU A 94 1.26 -1.20 11.74
CA LEU A 94 2.03 0.01 11.47
C LEU A 94 3.36 -0.29 10.77
N ILE A 95 4.03 -1.39 11.13
CA ILE A 95 5.26 -1.82 10.47
C ILE A 95 5.00 -2.17 8.99
N LEU A 96 3.91 -2.89 8.70
CA LEU A 96 3.50 -3.18 7.32
C LEU A 96 3.13 -1.90 6.54
N LEU A 97 2.47 -0.94 7.20
CA LEU A 97 2.16 0.35 6.59
C LEU A 97 3.44 1.13 6.26
N LEU A 98 4.40 1.18 7.17
CA LEU A 98 5.71 1.81 6.93
C LEU A 98 6.44 1.13 5.77
N TRP A 99 6.39 -0.20 5.68
CA TRP A 99 6.93 -0.93 4.55
C TRP A 99 6.26 -0.57 3.22
N SER A 100 4.92 -0.48 3.20
CA SER A 100 4.15 -0.02 2.03
C SER A 100 4.57 1.39 1.58
N LEU A 101 4.72 2.31 2.53
CA LEU A 101 5.17 3.68 2.26
C LEU A 101 6.62 3.74 1.76
N TRP A 102 7.51 2.91 2.32
CA TRP A 102 8.88 2.81 1.84
C TRP A 102 8.95 2.35 0.38
N LEU A 103 8.13 1.36 0.00
CA LEU A 103 8.00 0.93 -1.38
C LEU A 103 7.44 2.06 -2.28
N SER A 104 6.54 2.90 -1.77
CA SER A 104 6.07 4.10 -2.48
C SER A 104 7.21 5.06 -2.82
N VAL A 105 8.11 5.30 -1.87
CA VAL A 105 9.31 6.13 -2.09
C VAL A 105 10.24 5.49 -3.13
N ALA A 106 10.41 4.16 -3.08
CA ALA A 106 11.21 3.42 -4.05
C ALA A 106 10.61 3.47 -5.47
N GLU A 107 9.28 3.39 -5.60
CA GLU A 107 8.58 3.52 -6.90
C GLU A 107 8.77 4.90 -7.51
N ILE A 108 8.64 5.97 -6.69
CA ILE A 108 8.84 7.35 -7.15
C ILE A 108 10.28 7.55 -7.62
N ARG A 109 11.29 6.96 -6.95
CA ARG A 109 12.69 7.06 -7.38
C ARG A 109 13.02 6.37 -8.69
N ILE A 110 12.19 5.43 -9.17
CA ILE A 110 12.35 4.81 -10.49
C ILE A 110 11.70 5.65 -11.59
N SER A 111 10.82 6.58 -11.22
CA SER A 111 10.13 7.48 -12.15
C SER A 111 10.95 8.70 -12.58
N VAL A 112 12.11 8.93 -11.95
CA VAL A 112 13.14 9.91 -12.33
C VAL A 112 14.29 9.17 -13.00
#